data_AF-A0A941S3G1-F1
#
_entry.id   AF-A0A941S3G1-F1
#
_cell.length_a   1.000
_cell.length_b   1.000
_cell.length_c   1.000
_cell.angle_alpha   90.00
_cell.angle_beta   90.00
_cell.angle_gamma   90.00
#
_symmetry.space_group_name_H-M   'P 1'
#
loop_
_entity.id
_entity.type
_entity.pdbx_description
1 polymer ?
#
loop_
_entity_poly.entity_id
_entity_poly.type
_entity_poly.pdbx_seq_one_letter_code
_entity_poly.pdbx_strand_id
1 'polypeptide(L)'
;MHPSHPSRGLSRVLSFAAIAALLVLAGCGRESKLAPDFAFNFRCHGAQYPASETAIEKFVASHGFTVFNEERVRRQYNLPLYPLAIDGFDKQRRILDFRGINEKSGDQPIPIASIYSVGLYSPPPTRHDKRLEDAIFSFVSGTLKCEISNVSRGDNDAGRAAFFDKVYKAEQKRIGEGMRCDKQLGKTLDTKCPS
;
A
#
# COMPACT_ATOMS: atom_id res chain seq x y z
N MET A 1 48.61 66.30 -22.47
CA MET A 1 48.58 65.25 -21.44
C MET A 1 47.13 64.86 -21.17
N HIS A 2 46.67 63.75 -21.73
CA HIS A 2 45.44 63.08 -21.35
C HIS A 2 45.67 61.58 -21.51
N PRO A 3 45.57 60.76 -20.45
CA PRO A 3 45.66 59.32 -20.59
C PRO A 3 44.29 58.74 -20.94
N SER A 4 44.30 57.92 -21.98
CA SER A 4 43.23 57.05 -22.44
C SER A 4 43.06 55.85 -21.48
N HIS A 5 41.84 55.59 -21.04
CA HIS A 5 41.51 54.39 -20.25
C HIS A 5 41.12 53.20 -21.16
N PRO A 6 41.59 51.97 -20.85
CA PRO A 6 41.29 50.79 -21.63
C PRO A 6 39.93 50.17 -21.25
N SER A 7 39.23 49.73 -22.29
CA SER A 7 38.01 48.92 -22.27
C SER A 7 38.23 47.56 -21.59
N ARG A 8 37.55 47.31 -20.47
CA ARG A 8 37.44 45.97 -19.84
C ARG A 8 36.28 45.20 -20.49
N GLY A 9 36.59 44.42 -21.51
CA GLY A 9 35.68 43.40 -22.05
C GLY A 9 36.25 42.02 -21.80
N LEU A 10 35.87 41.34 -20.70
CA LEU A 10 36.11 39.90 -20.47
C LEU A 10 35.49 39.47 -19.13
N SER A 11 34.16 39.28 -19.08
CA SER A 11 33.50 38.54 -17.98
C SER A 11 32.02 38.30 -18.28
N ARG A 12 31.70 37.56 -19.36
CA ARG A 12 30.31 37.10 -19.60
C ARG A 12 30.17 35.64 -20.04
N VAL A 13 31.26 34.91 -20.27
CA VAL A 13 31.20 33.53 -20.79
C VAL A 13 31.24 32.47 -19.69
N LEU A 14 31.69 32.80 -18.48
CA LEU A 14 31.82 31.83 -17.37
C LEU A 14 30.51 31.54 -16.61
N SER A 15 29.41 32.26 -16.85
CA SER A 15 28.16 32.08 -16.09
C SER A 15 27.21 31.01 -16.64
N PHE A 16 27.35 30.57 -17.89
CA PHE A 16 26.38 29.63 -18.47
C PHE A 16 26.68 28.15 -18.16
N ALA A 17 27.95 27.77 -17.99
CA ALA A 17 28.33 26.39 -17.68
C ALA A 17 27.95 25.96 -16.25
N ALA A 18 27.98 26.88 -15.28
CA ALA A 18 27.60 26.60 -13.89
C ALA A 18 26.08 26.38 -13.72
N ILE A 19 25.25 27.05 -14.52
CA ILE A 19 23.78 26.94 -14.45
C ILE A 19 23.32 25.60 -15.04
N ALA A 20 23.97 25.11 -16.10
CA ALA A 20 23.65 23.80 -16.69
C ALA A 20 23.99 22.63 -15.75
N ALA A 21 25.08 22.72 -14.98
CA ALA A 21 25.46 21.69 -14.00
C ALA A 21 24.51 21.62 -12.79
N LEU A 22 23.90 22.74 -12.40
CA LEU A 22 22.90 22.79 -11.30
C LEU A 22 21.54 22.20 -11.71
N LEU A 23 21.17 22.27 -13.00
CA LEU A 23 19.90 21.71 -13.48
C LEU A 23 19.90 20.16 -13.58
N VAL A 24 21.08 19.52 -13.69
CA VAL A 24 21.20 18.04 -13.69
C VAL A 24 21.05 17.45 -12.27
N LEU A 25 21.37 18.23 -11.23
CA LEU A 25 21.19 17.82 -9.83
C LEU A 25 19.77 18.08 -9.29
N ALA A 26 18.99 18.90 -9.98
CA ALA A 26 17.56 19.10 -9.71
C ALA A 26 16.68 18.02 -10.36
N GLY A 27 17.26 16.84 -10.65
CA GLY A 27 16.55 15.64 -11.07
C GLY A 27 15.47 15.29 -10.05
N CYS A 28 14.26 15.72 -10.38
CA CYS A 28 12.95 15.44 -9.82
C CYS A 28 12.94 14.35 -8.74
N GLY A 29 12.47 14.72 -7.54
CA GLY A 29 12.18 13.80 -6.46
C GLY A 29 11.42 12.59 -6.98
N ARG A 30 12.05 11.41 -6.91
CA ARG A 30 11.43 10.13 -7.20
C ARG A 30 10.16 10.03 -6.37
N GLU A 31 9.02 9.98 -7.03
CA GLU A 31 7.74 9.66 -6.38
C GLU A 31 7.95 8.43 -5.48
N SER A 32 7.58 8.58 -4.21
CA SER A 32 7.82 7.58 -3.16
C SER A 32 6.64 6.63 -2.98
N LYS A 33 5.82 6.47 -4.02
CA LYS A 33 4.55 5.72 -3.96
C LYS A 33 4.50 4.71 -5.09
N LEU A 34 3.95 3.53 -4.79
CA LEU A 34 3.55 2.55 -5.79
C LEU A 34 2.09 2.84 -6.14
N ALA A 35 1.76 2.81 -7.42
CA ALA A 35 0.37 2.69 -7.84
C ALA A 35 -0.07 1.22 -7.64
N PRO A 36 -1.28 0.94 -7.13
CA PRO A 36 -1.82 -0.42 -7.20
C PRO A 36 -2.07 -0.79 -8.66
N ASP A 37 -1.72 -2.02 -9.02
CA ASP A 37 -2.03 -2.56 -10.34
C ASP A 37 -3.55 -2.61 -10.54
N PHE A 38 -4.27 -2.96 -9.48
CA PHE A 38 -5.71 -2.98 -9.44
C PHE A 38 -6.19 -2.58 -8.05
N ALA A 39 -7.09 -1.62 -7.99
CA ALA A 39 -7.70 -1.20 -6.74
C ALA A 39 -9.14 -0.75 -6.94
N PHE A 40 -9.95 -0.91 -5.90
CA PHE A 40 -11.29 -0.35 -5.86
C PHE A 40 -11.74 -0.18 -4.40
N ASN A 41 -12.79 0.62 -4.23
CA ASN A 41 -13.49 0.72 -2.96
C ASN A 41 -14.75 -0.14 -3.01
N PHE A 42 -15.21 -0.63 -1.86
CA PHE A 42 -16.49 -1.31 -1.77
C PHE A 42 -17.22 -0.97 -0.48
N ARG A 43 -18.55 -1.07 -0.53
CA ARG A 43 -19.46 -0.88 0.61
C ARG A 43 -20.39 -2.07 0.73
N CYS A 44 -20.54 -2.58 1.94
CA CYS A 44 -21.46 -3.68 2.24
C CYS A 44 -22.69 -3.12 2.98
N HIS A 45 -23.85 -3.70 2.74
CA HIS A 45 -25.13 -3.23 3.29
C HIS A 45 -25.91 -4.38 3.94
N GLY A 46 -26.90 -4.04 4.76
CA GLY A 46 -27.84 -5.01 5.33
C GLY A 46 -27.14 -6.15 6.08
N ALA A 47 -27.53 -7.39 5.76
CA ALA A 47 -27.01 -8.60 6.42
C ALA A 47 -25.54 -8.91 6.10
N GLN A 48 -24.95 -8.23 5.10
CA GLN A 48 -23.56 -8.39 4.69
C GLN A 48 -22.61 -7.39 5.36
N TYR A 49 -23.15 -6.53 6.23
CA TYR A 49 -22.39 -5.54 6.98
C TYR A 49 -22.19 -5.97 8.44
N PRO A 50 -20.96 -5.92 8.98
CA PRO A 50 -19.70 -5.57 8.30
C PRO A 50 -19.22 -6.67 7.35
N ALA A 51 -18.28 -6.33 6.46
CA ALA A 51 -17.68 -7.30 5.53
C ALA A 51 -17.10 -8.51 6.28
N SER A 52 -17.36 -9.72 5.78
CA SER A 52 -16.93 -10.96 6.44
C SER A 52 -15.41 -11.16 6.37
N GLU A 53 -14.71 -10.92 7.48
CA GLU A 53 -13.25 -11.12 7.58
C GLU A 53 -12.85 -12.55 7.24
N THR A 54 -13.57 -13.54 7.76
CA THR A 54 -13.29 -14.97 7.49
C THR A 54 -13.44 -15.32 6.02
N ALA A 55 -14.41 -14.74 5.32
CA ALA A 55 -14.56 -14.96 3.88
C ALA A 55 -13.38 -14.35 3.10
N ILE A 56 -12.93 -13.15 3.50
CA ILE A 56 -11.77 -12.48 2.90
C ILE A 56 -10.50 -13.30 3.14
N GLU A 57 -10.22 -13.73 4.39
CA GLU A 57 -9.06 -14.55 4.71
C GLU A 57 -9.02 -15.84 3.88
N LYS A 58 -10.16 -16.53 3.75
CA LYS A 58 -10.28 -17.74 2.93
C LYS A 58 -10.05 -17.47 1.45
N PHE A 59 -10.62 -16.39 0.91
CA PHE A 59 -10.41 -16.00 -0.48
C PHE A 59 -8.93 -15.75 -0.77
N VAL A 60 -8.27 -14.93 0.06
CA VAL A 60 -6.84 -14.58 -0.09
C VAL A 60 -5.99 -15.85 -0.01
N ALA A 61 -6.20 -16.70 1.01
CA ALA A 61 -5.47 -17.96 1.16
C ALA A 61 -5.68 -18.93 -0.02
N SER A 62 -6.91 -19.03 -0.53
CA SER A 62 -7.24 -19.93 -1.66
C SER A 62 -6.53 -19.56 -2.97
N HIS A 63 -6.08 -18.31 -3.10
CA HIS A 63 -5.28 -17.82 -4.24
C HIS A 63 -3.77 -17.92 -4.01
N GLY A 64 -3.34 -18.64 -2.97
CA GLY A 64 -1.93 -18.94 -2.72
C GLY A 64 -1.16 -17.86 -1.97
N PHE A 65 -1.85 -16.88 -1.40
CA PHE A 65 -1.25 -15.87 -0.54
C PHE A 65 -1.04 -16.40 0.87
N THR A 66 0.10 -16.05 1.47
CA THR A 66 0.27 -16.07 2.92
C THR A 66 -0.51 -14.90 3.48
N VAL A 67 -1.60 -15.20 4.21
CA VAL A 67 -2.56 -14.20 4.70
C VAL A 67 -2.37 -13.90 6.17
N PHE A 68 -2.60 -12.64 6.55
CA PHE A 68 -2.60 -12.18 7.92
C PHE A 68 -3.73 -11.18 8.16
N ASN A 69 -4.58 -11.48 9.14
CA ASN A 69 -5.60 -10.57 9.64
C ASN A 69 -5.06 -9.84 10.87
N GLU A 70 -4.57 -8.62 10.65
CA GLU A 70 -3.92 -7.81 11.68
C GLU A 70 -4.92 -7.37 12.76
N GLU A 71 -6.12 -6.95 12.39
CA GLU A 71 -7.13 -6.50 13.37
C GLU A 71 -7.61 -7.65 14.26
N ARG A 72 -7.67 -8.89 13.74
CA ARG A 72 -7.97 -10.06 14.58
C ARG A 72 -6.95 -10.21 15.70
N VAL A 73 -5.66 -10.03 15.42
CA VAL A 73 -4.60 -10.08 16.44
C VAL A 73 -4.66 -8.87 17.37
N ARG A 74 -4.81 -7.65 16.84
CA ARG A 74 -4.94 -6.43 17.64
C ARG A 74 -6.08 -6.50 18.65
N ARG A 75 -7.24 -7.04 18.24
CA ARG A 75 -8.40 -7.24 19.13
C ARG A 75 -8.14 -8.24 20.25
N GLN A 76 -7.30 -9.27 20.03
CA GLN A 76 -6.91 -10.20 21.11
C GLN A 76 -6.15 -9.48 22.24
N TYR A 77 -5.51 -8.36 21.94
CA TYR A 77 -4.74 -7.55 22.88
C TYR A 77 -5.43 -6.24 23.27
N ASN A 78 -6.71 -6.06 22.91
CA ASN A 78 -7.49 -4.85 23.18
C ASN A 78 -6.87 -3.56 22.60
N LEU A 79 -6.24 -3.66 21.42
CA LEU A 79 -5.62 -2.55 20.68
C LEU A 79 -6.16 -2.41 19.23
N PRO A 80 -7.48 -2.52 18.99
CA PRO A 80 -8.01 -2.37 17.63
C PRO A 80 -7.72 -0.97 17.09
N LEU A 81 -7.30 -0.89 15.83
CA LEU A 81 -6.95 0.39 15.19
C LEU A 81 -7.84 0.67 13.99
N TYR A 82 -8.03 -0.34 13.14
CA TYR A 82 -8.89 -0.27 11.97
C TYR A 82 -10.10 -1.20 12.11
N PRO A 83 -11.17 -0.99 11.33
CA PRO A 83 -12.28 -1.93 11.24
C PRO A 83 -11.87 -3.25 10.58
N LEU A 84 -10.91 -3.18 9.65
CA LEU A 84 -10.43 -4.30 8.85
C LEU A 84 -8.99 -4.02 8.40
N ALA A 85 -8.12 -5.01 8.59
CA ALA A 85 -6.75 -4.99 8.08
C ALA A 85 -6.34 -6.43 7.75
N ILE A 86 -6.63 -6.88 6.52
CA ILE A 86 -6.22 -8.21 6.04
C ILE A 86 -5.26 -8.01 4.88
N ASP A 87 -4.06 -8.54 5.03
CA ASP A 87 -3.02 -8.45 4.02
C ASP A 87 -2.52 -9.84 3.64
N GLY A 88 -1.96 -9.95 2.45
CA GLY A 88 -1.23 -11.14 2.06
C GLY A 88 -0.17 -10.88 1.03
N PHE A 89 0.82 -11.78 0.98
CA PHE A 89 1.79 -11.86 -0.10
C PHE A 89 1.89 -13.28 -0.64
N ASP A 90 2.36 -13.46 -1.88
CA ASP A 90 2.47 -14.78 -2.50
C ASP A 90 3.86 -15.07 -3.09
N LYS A 91 4.01 -16.26 -3.69
CA LYS A 91 5.27 -16.69 -4.32
C LYS A 91 5.63 -15.91 -5.58
N GLN A 92 4.66 -15.27 -6.22
CA GLN A 92 4.89 -14.39 -7.37
C GLN A 92 5.30 -12.98 -6.94
N ARG A 93 5.51 -12.80 -5.62
CA ARG A 93 5.86 -11.53 -4.99
C ARG A 93 4.78 -10.46 -5.17
N ARG A 94 3.52 -10.86 -5.21
CA ARG A 94 2.38 -9.93 -5.20
C ARG A 94 1.99 -9.61 -3.77
N ILE A 95 1.40 -8.43 -3.57
CA ILE A 95 0.79 -7.99 -2.30
C ILE A 95 -0.69 -7.75 -2.57
N LEU A 96 -1.56 -8.26 -1.69
CA LEU A 96 -2.99 -8.03 -1.71
C LEU A 96 -3.42 -7.50 -0.34
N ASP A 97 -4.05 -6.34 -0.31
CA ASP A 97 -4.59 -5.74 0.91
C ASP A 97 -6.11 -5.56 0.83
N PHE A 98 -6.76 -5.74 1.98
CA PHE A 98 -8.13 -5.35 2.26
C PHE A 98 -8.11 -4.47 3.52
N ARG A 99 -8.55 -3.22 3.38
CA ARG A 99 -8.55 -2.23 4.46
C ARG A 99 -9.94 -1.69 4.70
N GLY A 100 -10.32 -1.50 5.96
CA GLY A 100 -11.49 -0.75 6.37
C GLY A 100 -11.10 0.71 6.60
N ILE A 101 -11.80 1.64 5.96
CA ILE A 101 -11.59 3.08 6.12
C ILE A 101 -12.60 3.60 7.14
N ASN A 102 -12.09 4.21 8.20
CA ASN A 102 -12.89 4.90 9.21
C ASN A 102 -13.42 6.22 8.63
N GLU A 103 -14.73 6.37 8.43
CA GLU A 103 -15.30 7.69 8.07
C GLU A 103 -15.49 8.60 9.31
N LYS A 104 -15.59 8.06 10.53
CA LYS A 104 -15.74 8.89 11.75
C LYS A 104 -15.09 8.25 12.97
N SER A 105 -14.23 9.01 13.65
CA SER A 105 -13.90 8.81 15.07
C SER A 105 -15.11 9.21 15.92
N GLY A 106 -16.15 8.38 15.97
CA GLY A 106 -17.18 8.51 17.01
C GLY A 106 -16.66 7.94 18.33
N ASP A 107 -17.35 8.20 19.44
CA ASP A 107 -17.10 7.60 20.77
C ASP A 107 -17.32 6.08 20.83
N GLN A 108 -17.39 5.41 19.67
CA GLN A 108 -17.59 3.98 19.57
C GLN A 108 -16.28 3.25 19.88
N PRO A 109 -16.28 2.29 20.82
CA PRO A 109 -15.06 1.59 21.24
C PRO A 109 -14.47 0.68 20.16
N ILE A 110 -15.22 0.37 19.10
CA ILE A 110 -14.76 -0.46 17.98
C ILE A 110 -14.95 0.32 16.67
N PRO A 111 -13.89 0.56 15.90
CA PRO A 111 -14.00 1.21 14.59
C PRO A 111 -14.90 0.39 13.65
N ILE A 112 -15.88 1.04 13.03
CA ILE A 112 -16.72 0.41 11.99
C ILE A 112 -16.45 1.11 10.66
N ALA A 113 -16.09 0.34 9.63
CA ALA A 113 -15.82 0.86 8.30
C ALA A 113 -17.12 1.08 7.55
N SER A 114 -17.29 2.28 6.99
CA SER A 114 -18.36 2.55 6.02
C SER A 114 -17.88 2.38 4.58
N ILE A 115 -16.56 2.40 4.36
CA ILE A 115 -15.88 2.12 3.09
C ILE A 115 -14.78 1.11 3.37
N TYR A 116 -14.63 0.14 2.47
CA TYR A 116 -13.47 -0.72 2.41
C TYR A 116 -12.71 -0.47 1.12
N SER A 117 -11.40 -0.71 1.11
CA SER A 117 -10.57 -0.67 -0.09
C SER A 117 -9.87 -2.00 -0.30
N VAL A 118 -9.64 -2.33 -1.57
CA VAL A 118 -8.79 -3.44 -1.99
C VAL A 118 -7.66 -2.89 -2.85
N GLY A 119 -6.44 -3.36 -2.63
CA GLY A 119 -5.28 -3.07 -3.47
C GLY A 119 -4.49 -4.32 -3.83
N LEU A 120 -4.16 -4.49 -5.11
CA LEU A 120 -3.25 -5.49 -5.64
C LEU A 120 -1.99 -4.80 -6.17
N TYR A 121 -0.81 -5.31 -5.80
CA TYR A 121 0.48 -4.80 -6.22
C TYR A 121 1.38 -5.95 -6.69
N SER A 122 2.06 -5.79 -7.82
CA SER A 122 3.03 -6.74 -8.37
C SER A 122 4.40 -6.11 -8.55
N PRO A 123 5.46 -6.93 -8.74
CA PRO A 123 6.80 -6.41 -9.01
C PRO A 123 6.84 -5.54 -10.27
N PRO A 124 7.41 -4.32 -10.22
CA PRO A 124 7.60 -3.49 -11.40
C PRO A 124 8.61 -4.10 -12.40
N PRO A 125 8.45 -3.92 -13.73
CA PRO A 125 7.33 -3.23 -14.36
C PRO A 125 6.02 -4.00 -14.17
N THR A 126 4.92 -3.29 -13.89
CA THR A 126 3.61 -3.89 -13.58
C THR A 126 3.23 -4.91 -14.63
N ARG A 127 2.82 -6.10 -14.16
CA ARG A 127 2.24 -7.16 -14.99
C ARG A 127 0.89 -7.54 -14.44
N HIS A 128 -0.16 -6.97 -15.03
CA HIS A 128 -1.54 -7.26 -14.65
C HIS A 128 -1.84 -8.77 -14.75
N ASP A 129 -2.29 -9.35 -13.63
CA ASP A 129 -2.90 -10.67 -13.62
C ASP A 129 -4.42 -10.50 -13.68
N LYS A 130 -4.93 -10.37 -14.91
CA LYS A 130 -6.36 -10.16 -15.17
C LYS A 130 -7.24 -11.24 -14.50
N ARG A 131 -6.76 -12.48 -14.43
CA ARG A 131 -7.52 -13.56 -13.80
C ARG A 131 -7.68 -13.32 -12.30
N LEU A 132 -6.61 -12.89 -11.63
CA LEU A 132 -6.67 -12.53 -10.22
C LEU A 132 -7.52 -11.27 -10.00
N GLU A 133 -7.37 -10.23 -10.83
CA GLU A 133 -8.19 -9.01 -10.75
C GLU A 133 -9.69 -9.32 -10.84
N ASP A 134 -10.09 -10.10 -11.86
CA ASP A 134 -11.48 -10.52 -12.08
C ASP A 134 -11.98 -11.40 -10.91
N ALA A 135 -11.13 -12.25 -10.35
CA ALA A 135 -11.45 -13.06 -9.19
C ALA A 135 -11.69 -12.22 -7.93
N ILE A 136 -10.86 -11.20 -7.67
CA ILE A 136 -11.02 -10.25 -6.58
C ILE A 136 -12.34 -9.49 -6.74
N PHE A 137 -12.59 -8.95 -7.94
CA PHE A 137 -13.82 -8.21 -8.23
C PHE A 137 -15.07 -9.08 -8.04
N SER A 138 -15.04 -10.31 -8.58
CA SER A 138 -16.15 -11.27 -8.49
C SER A 138 -16.38 -11.76 -7.06
N PHE A 139 -15.32 -11.90 -6.28
CA PHE A 139 -15.44 -12.25 -4.86
C PHE A 139 -16.17 -11.14 -4.08
N VAL A 140 -15.79 -9.88 -4.26
CA VAL A 140 -16.44 -8.78 -3.54
C VAL A 140 -17.89 -8.58 -3.99
N SER A 141 -18.14 -8.53 -5.30
CA SER A 141 -19.49 -8.29 -5.83
C SER A 141 -20.41 -9.51 -5.72
N GLY A 142 -19.90 -10.72 -5.90
CA GLY A 142 -20.68 -11.95 -5.93
C GLY A 142 -20.76 -12.65 -4.57
N THR A 143 -19.62 -12.88 -3.93
CA THR A 143 -19.56 -13.64 -2.66
C THR A 143 -19.89 -12.78 -1.47
N LEU A 144 -19.23 -11.61 -1.34
CA LEU A 144 -19.55 -10.68 -0.26
C LEU A 144 -20.84 -9.90 -0.53
N LYS A 145 -21.30 -9.84 -1.80
CA LYS A 145 -22.47 -9.09 -2.24
C LYS A 145 -22.40 -7.61 -1.87
N CYS A 146 -21.19 -7.05 -1.95
CA CYS A 146 -20.93 -5.64 -1.67
C CYS A 146 -20.89 -4.83 -2.96
N GLU A 147 -21.27 -3.56 -2.88
CA GLU A 147 -21.23 -2.63 -4.01
C GLU A 147 -19.78 -2.16 -4.22
N ILE A 148 -19.29 -2.24 -5.46
CA ILE A 148 -17.95 -1.81 -5.85
C ILE A 148 -18.01 -0.41 -6.48
N SER A 149 -17.01 0.43 -6.16
CA SER A 149 -16.86 1.80 -6.65
C SER A 149 -15.38 2.13 -6.86
N ASN A 150 -15.09 3.22 -7.58
CA ASN A 150 -13.73 3.75 -7.76
C ASN A 150 -12.69 2.73 -8.26
N VAL A 151 -13.07 1.90 -9.23
CA VAL A 151 -12.17 0.93 -9.83
C VAL A 151 -11.05 1.68 -10.58
N SER A 152 -9.80 1.36 -10.24
CA SER A 152 -8.62 1.93 -10.87
C SER A 152 -7.61 0.83 -11.20
N ARG A 153 -6.81 1.11 -12.23
CA ARG A 153 -5.66 0.31 -12.64
C ARG A 153 -4.49 1.25 -12.84
N GLY A 154 -3.37 0.92 -12.21
CA GLY A 154 -2.14 1.70 -12.28
C GLY A 154 -1.00 0.87 -12.83
N ASP A 155 -0.01 1.55 -13.40
CA ASP A 155 1.21 0.93 -13.87
C ASP A 155 2.40 1.53 -13.11
N ASN A 156 3.32 0.67 -12.69
CA ASN A 156 4.63 1.10 -12.19
C ASN A 156 5.70 0.73 -13.23
N ASP A 157 6.56 1.68 -13.58
CA ASP A 157 7.71 1.43 -14.44
C ASP A 157 8.81 0.60 -13.72
N ALA A 158 9.74 0.05 -14.50
CA ALA A 158 10.86 -0.74 -13.97
C ALA A 158 11.75 0.05 -12.97
N GLY A 159 11.75 1.38 -13.02
CA GLY A 159 12.48 2.24 -12.08
C GLY A 159 11.94 2.19 -10.64
N ARG A 160 10.72 1.64 -10.44
CA ARG A 160 10.12 1.43 -9.11
C ARG A 160 10.51 0.12 -8.44
N ALA A 161 11.22 -0.78 -9.12
CA ALA A 161 11.54 -2.12 -8.61
C ALA A 161 12.24 -2.11 -7.24
N ALA A 162 13.23 -1.23 -7.03
CA ALA A 162 13.95 -1.14 -5.76
C ALA A 162 13.06 -0.67 -4.59
N PHE A 163 12.11 0.24 -4.86
CA PHE A 163 11.15 0.68 -3.86
C PHE A 163 10.14 -0.42 -3.54
N PHE A 164 9.64 -1.12 -4.57
CA PHE A 164 8.80 -2.30 -4.40
C PHE A 164 9.47 -3.38 -3.54
N ASP A 165 10.74 -3.70 -3.81
CA ASP A 165 11.49 -4.69 -3.02
C ASP A 165 11.55 -4.33 -1.53
N LYS A 166 11.68 -3.04 -1.22
CA LYS A 166 11.66 -2.53 0.16
C LYS A 166 10.29 -2.73 0.81
N VAL A 167 9.21 -2.32 0.11
CA VAL A 167 7.83 -2.47 0.59
C VAL A 167 7.50 -3.95 0.80
N TYR A 168 7.79 -4.80 -0.19
CA TYR A 168 7.54 -6.23 -0.15
C TYR A 168 8.25 -6.92 1.03
N LYS A 169 9.54 -6.61 1.26
CA LYS A 169 10.29 -7.15 2.40
C LYS A 169 9.73 -6.69 3.75
N ALA A 170 9.36 -5.42 3.85
CA ALA A 170 8.74 -4.88 5.06
C ALA A 170 7.41 -5.59 5.35
N GLU A 171 6.62 -5.84 4.31
CA GLU A 171 5.34 -6.52 4.42
C GLU A 171 5.48 -7.98 4.83
N GLN A 172 6.41 -8.73 4.21
CA GLN A 172 6.72 -10.10 4.62
C GLN A 172 7.15 -10.18 6.09
N LYS A 173 8.00 -9.24 6.53
CA LYS A 173 8.44 -9.16 7.92
C LYS A 173 7.27 -8.89 8.85
N ARG A 174 6.45 -7.89 8.56
CA ARG A 174 5.28 -7.49 9.36
C ARG A 174 4.29 -8.63 9.51
N ILE A 175 3.92 -9.28 8.40
CA ILE A 175 3.04 -10.46 8.39
C ILE A 175 3.65 -11.61 9.19
N GLY A 176 4.93 -11.93 8.99
CA GLY A 176 5.61 -12.99 9.74
C GLY A 176 5.70 -12.73 11.24
N GLU A 177 5.89 -11.48 11.65
CA GLU A 177 5.84 -11.04 13.06
C GLU A 177 4.43 -11.16 13.64
N GLY A 178 3.43 -10.64 12.93
CA GLY A 178 2.02 -10.72 13.34
C GLY A 178 1.51 -12.16 13.48
N MET A 179 1.86 -13.05 12.54
CA MET A 179 1.51 -14.47 12.62
C MET A 179 2.19 -15.20 13.79
N ARG A 180 3.37 -14.74 14.25
CA ARG A 180 3.98 -15.28 15.47
C ARG A 180 3.19 -14.86 16.71
N CYS A 181 2.71 -13.61 16.75
CA CYS A 181 1.86 -13.12 17.83
C CYS A 181 0.51 -13.84 17.90
N ASP A 182 -0.17 -14.07 16.77
CA ASP A 182 -1.44 -14.83 16.73
C ASP A 182 -1.31 -16.23 17.40
N LYS A 183 -0.13 -16.85 17.31
CA LYS A 183 0.17 -18.16 17.91
C LYS A 183 0.49 -18.12 19.41
N GLN A 184 0.77 -16.96 19.98
CA GLN A 184 1.18 -16.80 21.39
C GLN A 184 0.01 -16.61 22.35
N LEU A 185 -1.24 -16.76 21.89
CA LEU A 185 -2.46 -16.60 22.68
C LEU A 185 -2.38 -17.30 24.06
N GLY A 186 -2.57 -16.54 25.14
CA GLY A 186 -2.53 -17.04 26.52
C GLY A 186 -1.15 -17.04 27.20
N LYS A 187 -0.10 -16.52 26.55
CA LYS A 187 1.22 -16.27 27.17
C LYS A 187 1.45 -14.77 27.37
N THR A 188 2.36 -14.42 28.28
CA THR A 188 2.79 -13.02 28.50
C THR A 188 3.17 -12.41 27.15
N LEU A 189 2.54 -11.29 26.80
CA LEU A 189 2.78 -10.53 25.56
C LEU A 189 4.28 -10.29 25.38
N ASP A 190 4.84 -10.78 24.27
CA ASP A 190 6.13 -10.29 23.79
C ASP A 190 5.92 -8.82 23.39
N THR A 191 6.79 -7.92 23.86
CA THR A 191 6.72 -6.47 23.58
C THR A 191 6.87 -6.13 22.09
N LYS A 192 7.08 -7.13 21.25
CA LYS A 192 7.23 -7.05 19.79
C LYS A 192 5.94 -7.27 19.02
N CYS A 193 4.83 -7.59 19.67
CA CYS A 193 3.55 -7.68 18.96
C CYS A 193 3.09 -6.31 18.49
N PRO A 194 2.56 -6.20 17.26
CA PRO A 194 2.16 -4.92 16.69
C PRO A 194 1.11 -4.27 17.59
N SER A 195 1.50 -3.14 18.19
CA SER A 195 0.63 -2.22 18.91
C SER A 195 -0.19 -1.37 17.96
#